data_AF-A0A957UC82-F1
#
_entry.id   AF-A0A957UC82-F1
#
_cell.length_a   1.000
_cell.length_b   1.000
_cell.length_c   1.000
_cell.angle_alpha   90.00
_cell.angle_beta   90.00
_cell.angle_gamma   90.00
#
_symmetry.space_group_name_H-M   'P 1'
#
loop_
_entity.id
_entity.type
_entity.pdbx_description
1 polymer ?
#
loop_
_entity_poly.entity_id
_entity_poly.type
_entity_poly.pdbx_seq_one_letter_code
_entity_poly.pdbx_strand_id
1 'polypeptide(L)'
;YPGRNPERALIWGVAQAYLERGEPDNAVAILDTWQEPAGFWRSVRDLFGRKLSDDELRNSGLRLRALLLQDAPPPKAVQQQVSTLMTWAPRLLDGEALVNFLSENVLEPLLAAGRVQMALQTLPVLQQAVQPGSGEKHADRLTNLANVLVAELGPELSTGASQANGQGDATRAALENFVTAIWAADRTRGLWQTVYGIEGMLPLVAALEGPDALVALARGVAQAGSRWSD
;
A
#
# COMPACT_ATOMS: atom_id res chain seq x y z
N TYR A 1 10.20 30.02 7.36
CA TYR A 1 9.33 29.65 6.23
C TYR A 1 10.03 29.89 4.90
N PRO A 2 10.77 28.91 4.38
CA PRO A 2 11.04 28.80 2.95
C PRO A 2 10.53 27.45 2.41
N GLY A 3 10.01 27.39 1.17
CA GLY A 3 10.03 26.12 0.41
C GLY A 3 8.72 25.46 -0.02
N ARG A 4 7.53 26.05 0.13
CA ARG A 4 6.34 25.59 -0.63
C ARG A 4 6.23 26.41 -1.91
N ASN A 5 6.85 25.94 -2.99
CA ASN A 5 6.65 26.55 -4.30
C ASN A 5 5.27 26.10 -4.85
N PRO A 6 4.26 26.98 -4.96
CA PRO A 6 2.92 26.63 -5.44
C PRO A 6 2.93 25.99 -6.84
N GLU A 7 3.93 26.32 -7.66
CA GLU A 7 4.12 25.71 -8.97
C GLU A 7 4.37 24.20 -8.88
N ARG A 8 5.04 23.72 -7.81
CA ARG A 8 5.30 22.29 -7.60
C ARG A 8 4.03 21.51 -7.28
N ALA A 9 3.20 22.06 -6.40
CA ALA A 9 1.90 21.48 -6.09
C ALA A 9 1.00 21.44 -7.33
N LEU A 10 1.08 22.47 -8.19
CA LEU A 10 0.38 22.51 -9.47
C LEU A 10 0.86 21.42 -10.43
N ILE A 11 2.18 21.25 -10.60
CA ILE A 11 2.75 20.20 -11.49
C ILE A 11 2.27 18.81 -11.07
N TRP A 12 2.32 18.49 -9.77
CA TRP A 12 1.84 17.19 -9.28
C TRP A 12 0.33 17.02 -9.41
N GLY A 13 -0.45 18.07 -9.12
CA GLY A 13 -1.90 18.05 -9.30
C GLY A 13 -2.30 17.83 -10.75
N VAL A 14 -1.60 18.47 -11.69
CA VAL A 14 -1.80 18.30 -13.14
C VAL A 14 -1.37 16.90 -13.59
N ALA A 15 -0.22 16.41 -13.13
CA ALA A 15 0.23 15.04 -13.42
C ALA A 15 -0.80 14.01 -12.93
N GLN A 16 -1.32 14.18 -11.71
CA GLN A 16 -2.36 13.33 -11.15
C GLN A 16 -3.64 13.38 -11.99
N ALA A 17 -4.08 14.58 -12.41
CA ALA A 17 -5.26 14.72 -13.27
C ALA A 17 -5.10 14.05 -14.64
N TYR A 18 -3.89 14.05 -15.21
CA TYR A 18 -3.59 13.29 -16.44
C TYR A 18 -3.66 11.79 -16.21
N LEU A 19 -3.11 11.29 -15.08
CA LEU A 19 -3.18 9.87 -14.73
C LEU A 19 -4.62 9.40 -14.50
N GLU A 20 -5.45 10.23 -13.85
CA GLU A 20 -6.89 9.96 -13.65
C GLU A 20 -7.67 9.88 -14.98
N ARG A 21 -7.15 10.50 -16.04
CA ARG A 21 -7.71 10.47 -17.40
C ARG A 21 -7.10 9.39 -18.30
N GLY A 22 -6.18 8.59 -17.78
CA GLY A 22 -5.48 7.57 -18.58
C GLY A 22 -4.51 8.16 -19.61
N GLU A 23 -3.94 9.34 -19.34
CA GLU A 23 -2.97 10.01 -20.23
C GLU A 23 -1.54 9.93 -19.63
N PRO A 24 -0.90 8.74 -19.60
CA PRO A 24 0.39 8.56 -18.94
C PRO A 24 1.52 9.37 -19.59
N ASP A 25 1.51 9.54 -20.91
CA ASP A 25 2.55 10.28 -21.63
C ASP A 25 2.52 11.78 -21.26
N ASN A 26 1.33 12.37 -21.14
CA ASN A 26 1.16 13.75 -20.69
C ASN A 26 1.57 13.92 -19.21
N ALA A 27 1.27 12.92 -18.38
CA ALA A 27 1.74 12.87 -17.00
C ALA A 27 3.27 12.80 -16.91
N VAL A 28 3.94 11.97 -17.72
CA VAL A 28 5.41 11.90 -17.74
C VAL A 28 6.01 13.21 -18.27
N ALA A 29 5.45 13.77 -19.34
CA ALA A 29 5.92 15.02 -19.92
C ALA A 29 5.90 16.18 -18.91
N ILE A 30 4.82 16.33 -18.14
CA ILE A 30 4.76 17.35 -17.09
C ILE A 30 5.71 17.03 -15.92
N LEU A 31 5.89 15.76 -15.57
CA LEU A 31 6.86 15.35 -14.54
C LEU A 31 8.32 15.52 -14.98
N ASP A 32 8.60 15.52 -16.28
CA ASP A 32 9.93 15.75 -16.83
C ASP A 32 10.29 17.24 -16.90
N THR A 33 9.30 18.15 -16.94
CA THR A 33 9.55 19.58 -16.74
C THR A 33 10.20 19.89 -15.38
N TRP A 34 10.03 18.99 -14.41
CA TRP A 34 10.66 19.06 -13.09
C TRP A 34 12.13 18.62 -13.06
N GLN A 35 12.72 18.07 -14.13
CA GLN A 35 14.14 17.72 -14.09
C GLN A 35 14.97 18.99 -13.82
N GLU A 36 15.47 19.12 -12.57
CA GLU A 36 16.53 20.07 -12.23
C GLU A 36 17.58 20.04 -13.33
N PRO A 37 18.05 21.21 -13.82
CA PRO A 37 18.89 21.29 -15.00
C PRO A 37 20.02 20.28 -14.87
N ALA A 38 20.11 19.38 -15.85
CA ALA A 38 21.11 18.32 -15.88
C ALA A 38 22.51 18.96 -15.84
N GLY A 39 23.07 19.03 -14.63
CA GLY A 39 24.29 19.77 -14.36
C GLY A 39 25.13 19.06 -13.31
N PHE A 40 26.41 19.42 -13.31
CA PHE A 40 27.50 18.97 -12.43
C PHE A 40 27.10 18.66 -10.97
N TRP A 41 26.13 19.37 -10.41
CA TRP A 41 25.62 19.16 -9.05
C TRP A 41 24.87 17.83 -8.84
N ARG A 42 24.25 17.25 -9.87
CA ARG A 42 23.58 15.94 -9.81
C ARG A 42 24.60 14.81 -9.65
N SER A 43 25.69 14.87 -10.41
CA SER A 43 26.81 13.92 -10.34
C SER A 43 27.59 14.02 -9.03
N VAL A 44 27.75 15.24 -8.49
CA VAL A 44 28.34 15.44 -7.15
C VAL A 44 27.42 14.89 -6.06
N ARG A 45 26.10 15.09 -6.14
CA ARG A 45 25.14 14.54 -5.18
C ARG A 45 25.06 13.01 -5.22
N ASP A 46 25.18 12.41 -6.41
CA ASP A 46 25.24 10.94 -6.57
C ASP A 46 26.51 10.33 -5.94
N LEU A 47 27.63 11.08 -5.87
CA LEU A 47 28.88 10.66 -5.22
C LEU A 47 28.87 10.74 -3.68
N PHE A 48 28.08 11.67 -3.09
CA PHE A 48 28.07 11.92 -1.64
C PHE A 48 26.99 11.16 -0.85
N GLY A 49 26.33 10.19 -1.50
CA GLY A 49 25.25 9.42 -0.90
C GLY A 49 23.90 10.06 -1.17
N ARG A 50 23.19 9.52 -2.16
CA ARG A 50 21.81 9.89 -2.50
C ARG A 50 20.93 9.78 -1.25
N LYS A 51 20.46 10.91 -0.72
CA LYS A 51 19.23 10.95 0.08
C LYS A 51 18.11 11.38 -0.85
N LEU A 52 17.13 10.50 -1.03
CA LEU A 52 15.92 10.85 -1.77
C LEU A 52 15.15 11.90 -0.95
N SER A 53 14.65 12.97 -1.57
CA SER A 53 13.80 13.95 -0.88
C SER A 53 12.32 13.55 -0.92
N ASP A 54 11.48 14.15 -0.07
CA ASP A 54 10.02 13.94 -0.10
C ASP A 54 9.42 14.28 -1.48
N ASP A 55 9.94 15.32 -2.15
CA ASP A 55 9.54 15.73 -3.49
C ASP A 55 9.91 14.65 -4.54
N GLU A 56 11.10 14.06 -4.42
CA GLU A 56 11.54 12.96 -5.27
C GLU A 56 10.73 11.68 -5.02
N LEU A 57 10.28 11.47 -3.78
CA LEU A 57 9.43 10.35 -3.40
C LEU A 57 8.03 10.49 -4.05
N ARG A 58 7.43 11.67 -3.95
CA ARG A 58 6.13 11.99 -4.58
C ARG A 58 6.20 11.83 -6.10
N ASN A 59 7.24 12.37 -6.73
CA ASN A 59 7.47 12.21 -8.17
C ASN A 59 7.64 10.72 -8.54
N SER A 60 8.39 9.97 -7.74
CA SER A 60 8.60 8.54 -7.95
C SER A 60 7.29 7.74 -7.87
N GLY A 61 6.36 8.11 -7.00
CA GLY A 61 5.02 7.51 -6.94
C GLY A 61 4.20 7.78 -8.21
N LEU A 62 4.17 9.03 -8.66
CA LEU A 62 3.46 9.42 -9.90
C LEU A 62 4.06 8.75 -11.15
N ARG A 63 5.39 8.59 -11.20
CA ARG A 63 6.07 7.87 -12.27
C ARG A 63 5.75 6.38 -12.27
N LEU A 64 5.62 5.74 -11.10
CA LEU A 64 5.16 4.34 -11.04
C LEU A 64 3.76 4.22 -11.66
N ARG A 65 2.83 5.10 -11.28
CA ARG A 65 1.47 5.12 -11.85
C ARG A 65 1.48 5.32 -13.36
N ALA A 66 2.28 6.27 -13.84
CA ALA A 66 2.42 6.52 -15.28
C ALA A 66 2.97 5.29 -16.02
N LEU A 67 3.99 4.63 -15.48
CA LEU A 67 4.53 3.39 -16.05
C LEU A 67 3.46 2.31 -16.11
N LEU A 68 2.69 2.10 -15.04
CA LEU A 68 1.68 1.04 -14.97
C LEU A 68 0.50 1.24 -15.93
N LEU A 69 0.24 2.48 -16.36
CA LEU A 69 -0.80 2.81 -17.35
C LEU A 69 -0.34 2.65 -18.81
N GLN A 70 0.94 2.37 -19.06
CA GLN A 70 1.41 2.09 -20.42
C GLN A 70 0.89 0.72 -20.90
N ASP A 71 0.70 0.55 -22.21
CA ASP A 71 0.20 -0.71 -22.78
C ASP A 71 1.13 -1.91 -22.50
N ALA A 72 2.45 -1.67 -22.41
CA ALA A 72 3.45 -2.71 -22.17
C ALA A 72 4.66 -2.19 -21.38
N PRO A 73 4.51 -1.92 -20.06
CA PRO A 73 5.60 -1.38 -19.29
C PRO A 73 6.71 -2.41 -19.11
N PRO A 74 7.99 -2.02 -19.29
CA PRO A 74 9.10 -2.93 -19.09
C PRO A 74 9.12 -3.43 -17.64
N PRO A 75 9.02 -4.76 -17.39
CA PRO A 75 8.89 -5.31 -16.04
C PRO A 75 10.02 -4.88 -15.10
N LYS A 76 11.24 -4.75 -15.65
CA LYS A 76 12.42 -4.28 -14.93
C LYS A 76 12.28 -2.83 -14.45
N ALA A 77 11.68 -1.95 -15.25
CA ALA A 77 11.49 -0.56 -14.86
C ALA A 77 10.46 -0.43 -13.73
N VAL A 78 9.36 -1.18 -13.82
CA VAL A 78 8.36 -1.27 -12.75
C VAL A 78 9.02 -1.77 -11.45
N GLN A 79 9.78 -2.86 -11.53
CA GLN A 79 10.47 -3.42 -10.36
C GLN A 79 11.49 -2.45 -9.75
N GLN A 80 12.26 -1.73 -10.58
CA GLN A 80 13.21 -0.71 -10.12
C GLN A 80 12.50 0.46 -9.43
N GLN A 81 11.35 0.87 -9.95
CA GLN A 81 10.57 1.95 -9.38
C GLN A 81 9.95 1.54 -8.04
N VAL A 82 9.36 0.34 -7.96
CA VAL A 82 8.84 -0.22 -6.71
C VAL A 82 9.95 -0.38 -5.68
N SER A 83 11.10 -0.95 -6.04
CA SER A 83 12.20 -1.12 -5.07
C SER A 83 12.74 0.20 -4.53
N THR A 84 12.76 1.24 -5.36
CA THR A 84 13.12 2.60 -4.95
C THR A 84 12.12 3.13 -3.92
N LEU A 85 10.82 3.03 -4.21
CA LEU A 85 9.76 3.48 -3.30
C LEU A 85 9.76 2.70 -1.99
N MET A 86 9.91 1.38 -2.03
CA MET A 86 9.97 0.53 -0.84
C MET A 86 11.21 0.77 0.02
N THR A 87 12.32 1.22 -0.59
CA THR A 87 13.55 1.55 0.15
C THR A 87 13.47 2.92 0.82
N TRP A 88 12.87 3.91 0.15
CA TRP A 88 12.93 5.31 0.59
C TRP A 88 11.69 5.77 1.34
N ALA A 89 10.49 5.28 1.00
CA ALA A 89 9.27 5.71 1.69
C ALA A 89 9.37 5.50 3.21
N PRO A 90 9.81 4.33 3.73
CA PRO A 90 9.91 4.11 5.18
C PRO A 90 11.03 4.89 5.87
N ARG A 91 11.92 5.53 5.09
CA ARG A 91 13.02 6.35 5.62
C ARG A 91 12.66 7.83 5.70
N LEU A 92 11.64 8.24 4.96
CA LEU A 92 11.23 9.64 4.79
C LEU A 92 9.87 9.90 5.44
N LEU A 93 8.99 8.90 5.43
CA LEU A 93 7.64 8.96 5.97
C LEU A 93 7.51 7.97 7.12
N ASP A 94 6.71 8.34 8.11
CA ASP A 94 6.40 7.50 9.26
C ASP A 94 4.88 7.41 9.47
N GLY A 95 4.44 6.30 10.07
CA GLY A 95 3.06 6.08 10.51
C GLY A 95 2.03 6.31 9.40
N GLU A 96 1.09 7.22 9.63
CA GLU A 96 -0.03 7.49 8.72
C GLU A 96 0.41 7.98 7.33
N ALA A 97 1.41 8.86 7.26
CA ALA A 97 1.89 9.36 5.97
C ALA A 97 2.50 8.24 5.12
N LEU A 98 3.22 7.31 5.77
CA LEU A 98 3.79 6.13 5.11
C LEU A 98 2.69 5.18 4.62
N VAL A 99 1.69 4.91 5.45
CA VAL A 99 0.56 4.03 5.10
C VAL A 99 -0.20 4.59 3.90
N ASN A 100 -0.60 5.87 3.95
CA ASN A 100 -1.35 6.50 2.86
C ASN A 100 -0.51 6.53 1.57
N PHE A 101 0.77 6.90 1.68
CA PHE A 101 1.67 6.93 0.53
C PHE A 101 1.80 5.55 -0.13
N LEU A 102 2.10 4.51 0.64
CA LEU A 102 2.27 3.16 0.11
C LEU A 102 0.96 2.58 -0.44
N SER A 103 -0.18 2.89 0.18
CA SER A 103 -1.48 2.43 -0.30
C SER A 103 -1.82 3.04 -1.65
N GLU A 104 -1.86 4.38 -1.72
CA GLU A 104 -2.32 5.14 -2.89
C GLU A 104 -1.32 5.13 -4.05
N ASN A 105 -0.01 5.08 -3.76
CA ASN A 105 1.03 5.27 -4.78
C ASN A 105 1.78 3.98 -5.14
N VAL A 106 1.55 2.87 -4.42
CA VAL A 106 2.23 1.60 -4.68
C VAL A 106 1.24 0.44 -4.72
N LEU A 107 0.52 0.17 -3.63
CA LEU A 107 -0.35 -1.00 -3.51
C LEU A 107 -1.51 -0.95 -4.51
N GLU A 108 -2.36 0.09 -4.46
CA GLU A 108 -3.52 0.23 -5.34
C GLU A 108 -3.11 0.25 -6.83
N PRO A 109 -2.11 1.04 -7.28
CA PRO A 109 -1.70 1.02 -8.67
C PRO A 109 -1.18 -0.35 -9.13
N LEU A 110 -0.43 -1.06 -8.28
CA LEU A 110 0.09 -2.39 -8.64
C LEU A 110 -1.04 -3.41 -8.75
N LEU A 111 -2.01 -3.37 -7.85
CA LEU A 111 -3.18 -4.25 -7.90
C LEU A 111 -4.02 -3.99 -9.15
N ALA A 112 -4.37 -2.71 -9.42
CA ALA A 112 -5.13 -2.30 -10.59
C ALA A 112 -4.44 -2.68 -11.92
N ALA A 113 -3.11 -2.71 -11.95
CA ALA A 113 -2.32 -3.15 -13.10
C ALA A 113 -2.10 -4.68 -13.18
N GLY A 114 -2.75 -5.47 -12.32
CA GLY A 114 -2.62 -6.92 -12.24
C GLY A 114 -1.25 -7.40 -11.77
N ARG A 115 -0.42 -6.54 -11.16
CA ARG A 115 0.92 -6.86 -10.64
C ARG A 115 0.85 -7.41 -9.21
N VAL A 116 -0.03 -8.39 -8.99
CA VAL A 116 -0.39 -8.94 -7.68
C VAL A 116 0.84 -9.35 -6.85
N GLN A 117 1.79 -10.08 -7.43
CA GLN A 117 2.97 -10.52 -6.70
C GLN A 117 3.84 -9.34 -6.18
N MET A 118 3.95 -8.25 -6.94
CA MET A 118 4.67 -7.05 -6.49
C MET A 118 3.87 -6.29 -5.42
N ALA A 119 2.54 -6.22 -5.57
CA ALA A 119 1.66 -5.64 -4.55
C ALA A 119 1.78 -6.37 -3.21
N LEU A 120 1.77 -7.71 -3.21
CA LEU A 120 1.90 -8.53 -2.00
C LEU A 120 3.24 -8.33 -1.28
N GLN A 121 4.33 -8.02 -2.01
CA GLN A 121 5.63 -7.70 -1.41
C GLN A 121 5.63 -6.39 -0.62
N THR A 122 4.61 -5.53 -0.79
CA THR A 122 4.48 -4.29 -0.02
C THR A 122 3.87 -4.51 1.37
N LEU A 123 3.13 -5.61 1.55
CA LEU A 123 2.36 -5.89 2.77
C LEU A 123 3.21 -5.91 4.05
N PRO A 124 4.43 -6.50 4.09
CA PRO A 124 5.23 -6.48 5.31
C PRO A 124 5.62 -5.07 5.76
N VAL A 125 5.85 -4.16 4.82
CA VAL A 125 6.20 -2.76 5.14
C VAL A 125 4.96 -1.99 5.58
N LEU A 126 3.82 -2.20 4.92
CA LEU A 126 2.52 -1.66 5.36
C LEU A 126 2.18 -2.15 6.77
N GLN A 127 2.39 -3.44 7.05
CA GLN A 127 2.18 -4.02 8.37
C GLN A 127 2.97 -3.25 9.44
N GLN A 128 4.25 -3.00 9.20
CA GLN A 128 5.12 -2.23 10.11
C GLN A 128 4.67 -0.78 10.23
N ALA A 129 4.26 -0.15 9.12
CA ALA A 129 3.82 1.24 9.08
C ALA A 129 2.51 1.50 9.84
N VAL A 130 1.62 0.52 9.89
CA VAL A 130 0.34 0.62 10.61
C VAL A 130 0.53 0.44 12.13
N GLN A 131 1.57 -0.27 12.58
CA GLN A 131 1.80 -0.57 14.01
C GLN A 131 1.80 0.62 14.96
N PRO A 132 2.33 1.81 14.64
CA PRO A 132 2.26 2.95 15.55
C PRO A 132 0.84 3.47 15.77
N GLY A 133 -0.11 3.15 14.88
CA GLY A 133 -1.52 3.52 15.01
C GLY A 133 -2.19 2.88 16.22
N SER A 134 -3.22 3.53 16.75
CA SER A 134 -4.06 2.97 17.81
C SER A 134 -5.48 3.51 17.73
N GLY A 135 -6.40 2.82 18.40
CA GLY A 135 -7.80 3.22 18.48
C GLY A 135 -8.58 3.03 17.17
N GLU A 136 -9.67 3.77 17.04
CA GLU A 136 -10.54 3.79 15.86
C GLU A 136 -9.77 4.09 14.56
N LYS A 137 -8.83 5.03 14.60
CA LYS A 137 -7.98 5.36 13.44
C LYS A 137 -7.13 4.18 12.94
N HIS A 138 -6.80 3.24 13.81
CA HIS A 138 -6.12 2.01 13.43
C HIS A 138 -7.08 1.06 12.70
N ALA A 139 -8.28 0.86 13.26
CA ALA A 139 -9.33 0.06 12.64
C ALA A 139 -9.74 0.62 11.27
N ASP A 140 -9.91 1.94 11.13
CA ASP A 140 -10.25 2.59 9.86
C ASP A 140 -9.17 2.36 8.80
N ARG A 141 -7.90 2.49 9.18
CA ARG A 141 -6.76 2.26 8.27
C ARG A 141 -6.69 0.82 7.79
N LEU A 142 -6.84 -0.12 8.72
CA LEU A 142 -6.89 -1.54 8.39
C LEU A 142 -8.10 -1.86 7.50
N THR A 143 -9.26 -1.26 7.79
CA THR A 143 -10.49 -1.41 6.99
C THR A 143 -10.27 -0.93 5.57
N ASN A 144 -9.66 0.25 5.40
CA ASN A 144 -9.37 0.79 4.08
C ASN A 144 -8.41 -0.11 3.29
N LEU A 145 -7.33 -0.57 3.92
CA LEU A 145 -6.39 -1.51 3.31
C LEU A 145 -7.06 -2.84 2.95
N ALA A 146 -7.89 -3.39 3.85
CA ALA A 146 -8.64 -4.62 3.63
C ALA A 146 -9.59 -4.46 2.45
N ASN A 147 -10.31 -3.34 2.35
CA ASN A 147 -11.22 -3.06 1.25
C ASN A 147 -10.49 -2.96 -0.10
N VAL A 148 -9.33 -2.31 -0.15
CA VAL A 148 -8.49 -2.26 -1.36
C VAL A 148 -8.09 -3.67 -1.81
N LEU A 149 -7.61 -4.49 -0.88
CA LEU A 149 -7.20 -5.87 -1.17
C LEU A 149 -8.38 -6.72 -1.63
N VAL A 150 -9.55 -6.58 -0.99
CA VAL A 150 -10.76 -7.32 -1.34
C VAL A 150 -11.33 -6.87 -2.69
N ALA A 151 -11.33 -5.57 -2.99
CA ALA A 151 -11.84 -5.05 -4.25
C ALA A 151 -11.07 -5.63 -5.45
N GLU A 152 -9.75 -5.72 -5.33
CA GLU A 152 -8.87 -6.14 -6.42
C GLU A 152 -8.66 -7.66 -6.46
N LEU A 153 -8.57 -8.33 -5.30
CA LEU A 153 -8.25 -9.76 -5.21
C LEU A 153 -9.47 -10.64 -4.91
N GLY A 154 -10.61 -10.07 -4.51
CA GLY A 154 -11.83 -10.80 -4.16
C GLY A 154 -12.31 -11.83 -5.20
N PRO A 155 -12.28 -11.52 -6.51
CA PRO A 155 -12.62 -12.50 -7.55
C PRO A 155 -11.71 -13.74 -7.54
N GLU A 156 -10.40 -13.56 -7.32
CA GLU A 156 -9.42 -14.65 -7.23
C GLU A 156 -9.58 -15.45 -5.93
N LEU A 157 -10.00 -14.80 -4.84
CA LEU A 157 -10.19 -15.44 -3.52
C LEU A 157 -11.48 -16.26 -3.45
N SER A 158 -12.54 -15.81 -4.12
CA SER A 158 -13.88 -16.42 -4.10
C SER A 158 -13.99 -17.60 -5.07
N THR A 159 -13.23 -17.57 -6.16
CA THR A 159 -13.17 -18.69 -7.11
C THR A 159 -12.22 -19.75 -6.59
N GLY A 160 -12.70 -20.57 -5.63
CA GLY A 160 -11.96 -21.73 -5.09
C GLY A 160 -11.62 -22.83 -6.11
N ALA A 161 -11.60 -22.54 -7.41
CA ALA A 161 -11.42 -23.52 -8.48
C ALA A 161 -10.98 -22.84 -9.79
N SER A 162 -9.68 -22.60 -9.95
CA SER A 162 -8.90 -22.87 -11.18
C SER A 162 -7.46 -22.44 -10.96
N GLN A 163 -6.71 -23.31 -10.26
CA GLN A 163 -5.24 -23.25 -10.23
C GLN A 163 -4.71 -23.49 -11.64
N ALA A 164 -4.54 -22.43 -12.42
CA ALA A 164 -3.74 -22.53 -13.62
C ALA A 164 -2.23 -22.51 -13.31
N ASN A 165 -1.78 -22.01 -12.14
CA ASN A 165 -0.35 -21.83 -11.85
C ASN A 165 0.07 -21.75 -10.34
N GLY A 166 -0.74 -22.21 -9.36
CA GLY A 166 -0.36 -22.15 -7.93
C GLY A 166 -0.26 -20.73 -7.34
N GLN A 167 -0.58 -19.70 -8.11
CA GLN A 167 -0.49 -18.30 -7.73
C GLN A 167 -1.65 -17.86 -6.81
N GLY A 168 -2.85 -18.44 -6.97
CA GLY A 168 -3.98 -18.21 -6.06
C GLY A 168 -3.69 -18.66 -4.63
N ASP A 169 -3.00 -19.79 -4.46
CA ASP A 169 -2.58 -20.30 -3.15
C ASP A 169 -1.55 -19.36 -2.50
N ALA A 170 -0.61 -18.83 -3.28
CA ALA A 170 0.40 -17.88 -2.79
C ALA A 170 -0.23 -16.54 -2.39
N THR A 171 -1.22 -16.04 -3.15
CA THR A 171 -1.97 -14.82 -2.81
C THR A 171 -2.74 -15.02 -1.52
N ARG A 172 -3.52 -16.10 -1.40
CA ARG A 172 -4.25 -16.45 -0.18
C ARG A 172 -3.31 -16.53 1.03
N ALA A 173 -2.21 -17.29 0.92
CA ALA A 173 -1.24 -17.42 2.00
C ALA A 173 -0.60 -16.08 2.40
N ALA A 174 -0.30 -15.19 1.45
CA ALA A 174 0.25 -13.87 1.76
C ALA A 174 -0.75 -13.00 2.55
N LEU A 175 -2.04 -13.06 2.20
CA LEU A 175 -3.10 -12.32 2.88
C LEU A 175 -3.40 -12.89 4.28
N GLU A 176 -3.45 -14.22 4.42
CA GLU A 176 -3.56 -14.89 5.72
C GLU A 176 -2.39 -14.53 6.64
N ASN A 177 -1.16 -14.55 6.12
CA ASN A 177 0.03 -14.12 6.85
C ASN A 177 -0.06 -12.64 7.27
N PHE A 178 -0.59 -11.77 6.40
CA PHE A 178 -0.79 -10.36 6.72
C PHE A 178 -1.79 -10.16 7.87
N VAL A 179 -2.97 -10.80 7.81
CA VAL A 179 -3.99 -10.76 8.86
C VAL A 179 -3.43 -11.26 10.19
N THR A 180 -2.83 -12.45 10.18
CA THR A 180 -2.31 -13.09 11.40
C THR A 180 -1.18 -12.28 12.02
N ALA A 181 -0.32 -11.66 11.20
CA ALA A 181 0.78 -10.85 11.70
C ALA A 181 0.32 -9.51 12.29
N ILE A 182 -0.75 -8.88 11.74
CA ILE A 182 -1.41 -7.72 12.34
C ILE A 182 -1.97 -8.09 13.72
N TRP A 183 -2.77 -9.16 13.79
CA TRP A 183 -3.39 -9.59 15.06
C TRP A 183 -2.37 -10.02 16.12
N ALA A 184 -1.30 -10.71 15.71
CA ALA A 184 -0.22 -11.08 16.61
C ALA A 184 0.45 -9.85 17.23
N ALA A 185 0.68 -8.80 16.42
CA ALA A 185 1.26 -7.56 16.91
C ALA A 185 0.28 -6.78 17.80
N ASP A 186 -0.98 -6.63 17.38
CA ASP A 186 -2.01 -5.91 18.15
C ASP A 186 -2.30 -6.58 19.51
N ARG A 187 -2.23 -7.92 19.57
CA ARG A 187 -2.32 -8.68 20.82
C ARG A 187 -1.28 -8.26 21.87
N THR A 188 -0.06 -7.93 21.45
CA THR A 188 0.99 -7.49 22.38
C THR A 188 0.76 -6.09 22.96
N ARG A 189 -0.16 -5.32 22.36
CA ARG A 189 -0.42 -3.91 22.68
C ARG A 189 -1.67 -3.71 23.53
N GLY A 190 -2.40 -4.78 23.84
CA GLY A 190 -3.53 -4.79 24.77
C GLY A 190 -4.86 -5.17 24.12
N LEU A 191 -5.88 -5.36 24.97
CA LEU A 191 -7.19 -5.86 24.56
C LEU A 191 -7.86 -4.95 23.52
N TRP A 192 -7.94 -3.66 23.78
CA TRP A 192 -8.58 -2.72 22.86
C TRP A 192 -7.89 -2.63 21.51
N GLN A 193 -6.55 -2.66 21.50
CA GLN A 193 -5.80 -2.69 20.25
C GLN A 193 -6.08 -3.97 19.44
N THR A 194 -6.23 -5.11 20.12
CA THR A 194 -6.64 -6.37 19.50
C THR A 194 -8.03 -6.28 18.89
N VAL A 195 -8.99 -5.66 19.59
CA VAL A 195 -10.36 -5.46 19.08
C VAL A 195 -10.34 -4.64 17.81
N TYR A 196 -9.64 -3.50 17.79
CA TYR A 196 -9.52 -2.65 16.60
C TYR A 196 -8.79 -3.36 15.44
N GLY A 197 -7.77 -4.18 15.75
CA GLY A 197 -7.09 -5.01 14.76
C GLY A 197 -8.00 -6.07 14.14
N ILE A 198 -8.86 -6.70 14.93
CA ILE A 198 -9.86 -7.67 14.45
C ILE A 198 -10.90 -6.95 13.59
N GLU A 199 -11.50 -5.88 14.11
CA GLU A 199 -12.51 -5.07 13.43
C GLU A 199 -12.03 -4.60 12.06
N GLY A 200 -10.84 -4.00 12.00
CA GLY A 200 -10.29 -3.47 10.77
C GLY A 200 -9.98 -4.52 9.69
N MET A 201 -9.79 -5.78 10.07
CA MET A 201 -9.48 -6.86 9.13
C MET A 201 -10.69 -7.71 8.74
N LEU A 202 -11.88 -7.45 9.30
CA LEU A 202 -13.09 -8.22 9.00
C LEU A 202 -13.41 -8.32 7.50
N PRO A 203 -13.28 -7.25 6.68
CA PRO A 203 -13.56 -7.36 5.24
C PRO A 203 -12.67 -8.41 4.56
N LEU A 204 -11.38 -8.44 4.91
CA LEU A 204 -10.42 -9.38 4.33
C LEU A 204 -10.66 -10.81 4.84
N VAL A 205 -10.97 -10.98 6.12
CA VAL A 205 -11.35 -12.30 6.69
C VAL A 205 -12.59 -12.85 6.00
N ALA A 206 -13.60 -12.01 5.76
CA ALA A 206 -14.82 -12.41 5.06
C ALA A 206 -14.52 -12.87 3.62
N ALA A 207 -13.58 -12.23 2.94
CA ALA A 207 -13.16 -12.61 1.59
C ALA A 207 -12.34 -13.91 1.55
N LEU A 208 -11.54 -14.18 2.58
CA LEU A 208 -10.67 -15.38 2.66
C LEU A 208 -11.45 -16.63 3.08
N GLU A 209 -12.28 -16.50 4.12
CA GLU A 209 -12.91 -17.62 4.83
C GLU A 209 -14.44 -17.68 4.65
N GLY A 210 -15.04 -16.65 4.03
CA GLY A 210 -16.48 -16.54 3.85
C GLY A 210 -17.22 -15.99 5.07
N PRO A 211 -18.55 -15.77 4.94
CA PRO A 211 -19.36 -15.13 5.97
C PRO A 211 -19.51 -15.97 7.25
N ASP A 212 -19.43 -17.31 7.15
CA ASP A 212 -19.55 -18.20 8.30
C ASP A 212 -18.40 -18.03 9.30
N ALA A 213 -17.22 -17.64 8.84
CA ALA A 213 -16.08 -17.35 9.70
C ALA A 213 -16.33 -16.12 10.59
N LEU A 214 -17.04 -15.11 10.08
CA LEU A 214 -17.44 -13.95 10.89
C LEU A 214 -18.42 -14.35 12.00
N VAL A 215 -19.36 -15.25 11.68
CA VAL A 215 -20.31 -15.79 12.66
C VAL A 215 -19.58 -16.61 13.73
N ALA A 216 -18.60 -17.42 13.33
CA ALA A 216 -17.78 -18.19 14.25
C ALA A 216 -16.97 -17.28 15.18
N LEU A 217 -16.37 -16.21 14.64
CA LEU A 217 -15.65 -15.21 15.41
C LEU A 217 -16.57 -14.49 16.40
N ALA A 218 -17.74 -14.02 15.96
CA ALA A 218 -18.72 -13.38 16.83
C ALA A 218 -19.19 -14.29 17.98
N ARG A 219 -19.44 -15.58 17.69
CA ARG A 219 -19.78 -16.58 18.72
C ARG A 219 -18.64 -16.80 19.71
N GLY A 220 -17.40 -16.87 19.22
CA GLY A 220 -16.21 -16.99 20.06
C GLY A 220 -16.04 -15.79 21.00
N VAL A 221 -16.22 -14.57 20.49
CA VAL A 221 -16.19 -13.35 21.30
C VAL A 221 -17.32 -13.35 22.33
N ALA A 222 -18.55 -13.72 21.95
CA ALA A 222 -19.67 -13.79 22.88
C ALA A 222 -19.46 -14.80 24.03
N GLN A 223 -18.86 -15.96 23.73
CA GLN A 223 -18.50 -16.95 24.75
C GLN A 223 -17.37 -16.45 25.67
N ALA A 224 -16.36 -15.80 25.10
CA ALA A 224 -15.22 -15.26 25.84
C ALA A 224 -15.57 -14.01 26.66
N GLY A 225 -16.53 -13.21 26.22
CA GLY A 225 -16.93 -11.96 26.86
C GLY A 225 -17.46 -12.14 28.29
N SER A 226 -17.96 -13.33 28.62
CA SER A 226 -18.29 -13.70 30.02
C SER A 226 -17.07 -13.69 30.97
N ARG A 227 -15.84 -13.71 30.43
CA ARG A 227 -14.57 -13.65 31.16
C ARG A 227 -13.93 -12.25 31.16
N TRP A 228 -14.55 -11.27 30.51
CA TRP A 228 -14.01 -9.90 30.40
C TRP A 228 -14.59 -8.95 31.45
N SER A 229 -15.59 -9.40 32.20
CA SER A 229 -16.24 -8.67 33.29
C SER A 229 -15.63 -8.92 34.69
N ASP A 230 -14.61 -9.77 34.78
CA ASP A 230 -13.81 -10.04 35.98
C ASP A 230 -12.41 -9.43 35.85
#